data_AF-A0A7C3LVY7-F1
#
_entry.id   AF-A0A7C3LVY7-F1
#
_cell.length_a   1.000
_cell.length_b   1.000
_cell.length_c   1.000
_cell.angle_alpha   90.00
_cell.angle_beta   90.00
_cell.angle_gamma   90.00
#
_symmetry.space_group_name_H-M   'P 1'
#
loop_
_entity.id
_entity.type
_entity.pdbx_description
1 polymer ?
#
loop_
_entity_poly.entity_id
_entity_poly.type
_entity_poly.pdbx_seq_one_letter_code
_entity_poly.pdbx_strand_id
1 'polypeptide(L)'
;SLSCQFSENWLGDILRKADALLFLFDLASDSLIEEMDDALKTLERFHIKQENDFVFTKKILWIGNKIDVPVSKDIKEIFMELYGEKIKDKFIEISIKEMTGIEELPERIFNLLDIIRVYTKIPGKPPDKENPYTLKSGSLVIDLAEIIHKDIAKNFKYARLWRSGDDKVAIAGRDYELKDGDIIEIHI
;
A
#
# COMPACT_ATOMS: atom_id res chain seq x y z
N SER A 1 -22.00 -1.80 1.67
CA SER A 1 -21.47 -2.20 0.35
C SER A 1 -21.30 -0.95 -0.52
N LEU A 2 -20.28 -0.89 -1.38
CA LEU A 2 -20.11 0.14 -2.41
C LEU A 2 -21.17 -0.10 -3.51
N SER A 3 -22.43 0.19 -3.22
CA SER A 3 -23.52 0.00 -4.17
C SER A 3 -23.71 1.25 -5.03
N CYS A 4 -23.95 1.07 -6.32
CA CYS A 4 -24.28 2.13 -7.28
C CYS A 4 -25.40 3.08 -6.80
N GLN A 5 -26.33 2.59 -5.96
CA GLN A 5 -27.49 3.33 -5.45
C GLN A 5 -27.18 4.37 -4.35
N PHE A 6 -26.00 4.34 -3.72
CA PHE A 6 -25.69 5.19 -2.56
C PHE A 6 -24.34 5.91 -2.64
N SER A 7 -23.60 5.76 -3.73
CA SER A 7 -22.27 6.36 -3.88
C SER A 7 -22.36 7.82 -4.35
N GLU A 8 -22.50 8.73 -3.38
CA GLU A 8 -22.43 10.17 -3.57
C GLU A 8 -21.09 10.62 -4.19
N ASN A 9 -21.08 11.73 -4.93
CA ASN A 9 -19.92 12.21 -5.69
C ASN A 9 -18.63 12.41 -4.85
N TRP A 10 -18.75 12.70 -3.55
CA TRP A 10 -17.60 12.86 -2.66
C TRP A 10 -16.79 11.57 -2.48
N LEU A 11 -17.43 10.41 -2.63
CA LEU A 11 -16.78 9.11 -2.53
C LEU A 11 -15.76 8.94 -3.67
N GLY A 12 -16.12 9.35 -4.88
CA GLY A 12 -15.21 9.31 -6.03
C GLY A 12 -13.97 10.17 -5.81
N ASP A 13 -14.11 11.33 -5.17
CA ASP A 13 -12.97 12.21 -4.85
C ASP A 13 -12.01 11.57 -3.84
N ILE A 14 -12.54 10.91 -2.82
CA ILE A 14 -11.73 10.21 -1.83
C ILE A 14 -10.97 9.05 -2.47
N LEU A 15 -11.68 8.21 -3.23
CA LEU A 15 -11.07 7.04 -3.88
C LEU A 15 -9.99 7.44 -4.90
N ARG A 16 -10.18 8.55 -5.63
CA ARG A 16 -9.17 9.09 -6.56
C ARG A 16 -7.95 9.70 -5.85
N LYS A 17 -8.09 10.19 -4.62
CA LYS A 17 -6.97 10.72 -3.83
C LYS A 17 -6.18 9.65 -3.09
N ALA A 18 -6.79 8.50 -2.80
CA ALA A 18 -6.12 7.40 -2.12
C ALA A 18 -4.90 6.86 -2.91
N ASP A 19 -3.85 6.44 -2.20
CA ASP A 19 -2.68 5.80 -2.81
C ASP A 19 -2.95 4.34 -3.21
N ALA A 20 -3.80 3.66 -2.45
CA ALA A 20 -4.29 2.30 -2.72
C ALA A 20 -5.70 2.10 -2.17
N LEU A 21 -6.40 1.07 -2.67
CA LEU A 21 -7.73 0.68 -2.24
C LEU A 21 -7.70 -0.72 -1.63
N LEU A 22 -8.38 -0.90 -0.49
CA LEU A 22 -8.62 -2.21 0.10
C LEU A 22 -10.07 -2.57 -0.18
N PHE A 23 -10.28 -3.62 -0.95
CA PHE A 23 -11.60 -4.09 -1.35
C PHE A 23 -11.99 -5.30 -0.51
N LEU A 24 -12.81 -5.06 0.52
CA LEU A 24 -13.29 -6.09 1.45
C LEU A 24 -14.64 -6.62 1.01
N PHE A 25 -14.76 -7.95 0.89
CA PHE A 25 -16.01 -8.63 0.53
C PHE A 25 -16.27 -9.86 1.41
N ASP A 26 -17.53 -10.26 1.46
CA ASP A 26 -18.00 -11.39 2.26
C ASP A 26 -18.02 -12.66 1.42
N LEU A 27 -17.15 -13.63 1.72
CA LEU A 27 -17.11 -14.92 1.02
C LEU A 27 -18.27 -15.84 1.39
N ALA A 28 -19.07 -15.50 2.40
CA ALA A 28 -20.26 -16.25 2.79
C ALA A 28 -21.56 -15.65 2.25
N SER A 29 -21.48 -14.61 1.40
CA SER A 29 -22.65 -13.96 0.81
C SER A 29 -23.08 -14.63 -0.49
N ASP A 30 -24.34 -15.07 -0.57
CA ASP A 30 -24.93 -15.61 -1.80
C ASP A 30 -25.00 -14.55 -2.93
N SER A 31 -24.97 -13.26 -2.59
CA SER A 31 -24.96 -12.14 -3.53
C SER A 31 -23.56 -11.61 -3.88
N LEU A 32 -22.48 -12.31 -3.48
CA LEU A 32 -21.10 -11.84 -3.66
C LEU A 32 -20.79 -11.39 -5.10
N ILE A 33 -21.23 -12.15 -6.10
CA ILE A 33 -20.94 -11.86 -7.51
C ILE A 33 -21.66 -10.60 -7.97
N GLU A 34 -22.94 -10.45 -7.60
CA GLU A 34 -23.73 -9.26 -7.92
C GLU A 34 -23.15 -8.01 -7.24
N GLU A 35 -22.76 -8.13 -5.96
CA GLU A 35 -22.11 -7.06 -5.21
C GLU A 35 -20.75 -6.66 -5.81
N MET A 36 -19.97 -7.63 -6.29
CA MET A 36 -18.70 -7.38 -6.97
C MET A 36 -18.94 -6.62 -8.27
N ASP A 37 -19.88 -7.05 -9.11
CA ASP A 37 -20.19 -6.39 -10.38
C ASP A 37 -20.68 -4.94 -10.18
N ASP A 38 -21.53 -4.70 -9.18
CA ASP A 38 -21.99 -3.35 -8.85
C ASP A 38 -20.86 -2.44 -8.36
N ALA A 39 -19.94 -2.98 -7.58
CA ALA A 39 -18.77 -2.24 -7.13
C ALA A 39 -17.80 -1.93 -8.28
N LEU A 40 -17.56 -2.88 -9.18
CA LEU A 40 -16.73 -2.67 -10.38
C LEU A 40 -17.32 -1.58 -11.28
N LYS A 41 -18.65 -1.60 -11.52
CA LYS A 41 -19.35 -0.52 -12.24
C LYS A 41 -19.22 0.83 -11.54
N THR A 42 -19.27 0.84 -10.21
CA THR A 42 -19.04 2.06 -9.43
C THR A 42 -17.61 2.60 -9.63
N LEU A 43 -16.60 1.74 -9.67
CA LEU A 43 -15.22 2.12 -9.94
C LEU A 43 -15.00 2.61 -11.38
N GLU A 44 -15.71 2.05 -12.37
CA GLU A 44 -15.72 2.57 -13.74
C GLU A 44 -16.31 3.98 -13.80
N ARG A 45 -17.46 4.19 -13.15
CA ARG A 45 -18.13 5.50 -13.08
C ARG A 45 -17.24 6.59 -12.46
N PHE A 46 -16.35 6.22 -11.55
CA PHE A 46 -15.39 7.13 -10.93
C PHE A 46 -14.04 7.22 -11.67
N HIS A 47 -13.91 6.61 -12.85
CA HIS A 47 -12.69 6.54 -13.64
C HIS A 47 -11.50 5.92 -12.89
N ILE A 48 -11.80 5.00 -11.96
CA ILE A 48 -10.79 4.22 -11.24
C ILE A 48 -10.52 2.90 -11.96
N LYS A 49 -11.56 2.30 -12.55
CA LYS A 49 -11.45 1.14 -13.42
C LYS A 49 -11.64 1.56 -14.88
N GLN A 50 -10.88 0.97 -15.80
CA GLN A 50 -11.11 1.14 -17.24
C GLN A 50 -12.36 0.38 -17.69
N GLU A 51 -13.12 0.95 -18.61
CA GLU A 51 -14.30 0.29 -19.18
C GLU A 51 -13.91 -1.01 -19.90
N ASN A 52 -14.69 -2.07 -19.70
CA ASN A 52 -14.53 -3.39 -20.34
C ASN A 52 -13.23 -4.14 -20.02
N ASP A 53 -12.30 -3.58 -19.25
CA ASP A 53 -11.02 -4.21 -18.91
C ASP A 53 -10.80 -4.26 -17.39
N PHE A 54 -10.06 -5.27 -16.90
CA PHE A 54 -9.75 -5.43 -15.47
C PHE A 54 -8.49 -4.64 -15.08
N VAL A 55 -8.45 -3.37 -15.49
CA VAL A 55 -7.32 -2.47 -15.27
C VAL A 55 -7.77 -1.29 -14.42
N PHE A 56 -6.97 -0.95 -13.41
CA PHE A 56 -7.28 0.10 -12.45
C PHE A 56 -6.19 1.16 -12.39
N THR A 57 -6.58 2.42 -12.19
CA THR A 57 -5.66 3.55 -11.95
C THR A 57 -5.08 3.55 -10.54
N LYS A 58 -5.63 2.72 -9.65
CA LYS A 58 -5.19 2.53 -8.27
C LYS A 58 -4.71 1.12 -8.03
N LYS A 59 -3.76 0.96 -7.12
CA LYS A 59 -3.39 -0.35 -6.59
C LYS A 59 -4.52 -0.85 -5.70
N ILE A 60 -4.96 -2.09 -5.89
CA ILE A 60 -6.06 -2.69 -5.12
C ILE A 60 -5.57 -3.97 -4.43
N LEU A 61 -5.93 -4.12 -3.16
CA LEU A 61 -5.82 -5.36 -2.42
C LEU A 61 -7.23 -5.92 -2.17
N TRP A 62 -7.46 -7.15 -2.61
CA TRP A 62 -8.72 -7.86 -2.55
C TRP A 62 -8.75 -8.72 -1.29
N ILE A 63 -9.76 -8.56 -0.44
CA ILE A 63 -9.83 -9.18 0.87
C ILE A 63 -11.16 -9.91 1.00
N GLY A 64 -11.11 -11.24 0.97
CA GLY A 64 -12.27 -12.10 1.19
C GLY A 64 -12.39 -12.46 2.67
N ASN A 65 -13.43 -11.96 3.34
CA ASN A 65 -13.70 -12.20 4.75
C ASN A 65 -14.65 -13.38 4.96
N LYS A 66 -14.75 -13.85 6.21
CA LYS A 66 -15.65 -14.90 6.70
C LYS A 66 -15.32 -16.31 6.22
N ILE A 67 -14.02 -16.60 6.06
CA ILE A 67 -13.56 -17.97 5.75
C ILE A 67 -13.89 -19.02 6.81
N ASP A 68 -14.33 -18.58 8.00
CA ASP A 68 -14.78 -19.45 9.09
C ASP A 68 -16.18 -20.03 8.85
N VAL A 69 -16.95 -19.50 7.89
CA VAL A 69 -18.31 -19.97 7.60
C VAL A 69 -18.24 -21.13 6.60
N PRO A 70 -18.84 -22.31 6.87
CA PRO A 70 -18.71 -23.48 5.99
C PRO A 70 -19.09 -23.25 4.53
N VAL A 71 -20.16 -22.47 4.27
CA VAL A 71 -20.63 -22.16 2.90
C VAL A 71 -19.63 -21.31 2.10
N SER A 72 -18.69 -20.64 2.77
CA SER A 72 -17.74 -19.76 2.11
C SER A 72 -16.80 -20.49 1.15
N LYS A 73 -16.63 -21.81 1.31
CA LYS A 73 -15.77 -22.61 0.43
C LYS A 73 -16.35 -22.71 -0.98
N ASP A 74 -17.64 -23.04 -1.07
CA ASP A 74 -18.33 -23.24 -2.34
C ASP A 74 -18.50 -21.90 -3.08
N ILE A 75 -18.93 -20.86 -2.37
CA ILE A 75 -19.08 -19.51 -2.93
C ILE A 75 -17.73 -18.97 -3.40
N LYS A 76 -16.66 -19.19 -2.62
CA LYS A 76 -15.31 -18.80 -3.02
C LYS A 76 -14.87 -19.50 -4.29
N GLU A 77 -15.12 -20.80 -4.42
CA GLU A 77 -14.70 -21.56 -5.61
C GLU A 77 -15.29 -20.92 -6.87
N ILE A 78 -16.60 -20.63 -6.87
CA ILE A 78 -17.28 -19.92 -7.95
C ILE A 78 -16.68 -18.52 -8.18
N PHE A 79 -16.43 -17.77 -7.11
CA PHE A 79 -15.81 -16.45 -7.21
C PHE A 79 -14.41 -16.49 -7.83
N MET A 80 -13.60 -17.50 -7.48
CA MET A 80 -12.26 -17.68 -8.00
C MET A 80 -12.26 -18.17 -9.46
N GLU A 81 -13.26 -18.91 -9.90
CA GLU A 81 -13.44 -19.24 -11.32
C GLU A 81 -13.66 -17.98 -12.17
N LEU A 82 -14.39 -16.99 -11.65
CA LEU A 82 -14.74 -15.76 -12.38
C LEU A 82 -13.64 -14.68 -12.33
N TYR A 83 -13.01 -14.51 -11.16
CA TYR A 83 -12.08 -13.40 -10.92
C TYR A 83 -10.67 -13.85 -10.51
N GLY A 84 -10.46 -15.12 -10.17
CA GLY A 84 -9.22 -15.62 -9.55
C GLY A 84 -7.97 -15.27 -10.34
N GLU A 85 -7.93 -15.58 -11.63
CA GLU A 85 -6.81 -15.22 -12.52
C GLU A 85 -6.51 -13.72 -12.55
N LYS A 86 -7.53 -12.88 -12.35
CA LYS A 86 -7.41 -11.41 -12.40
C LYS A 86 -6.91 -10.80 -11.08
N ILE A 87 -7.12 -11.49 -9.95
CA ILE A 87 -6.84 -10.95 -8.61
C ILE A 87 -5.77 -11.73 -7.82
N LYS A 88 -5.31 -12.88 -8.34
CA LYS A 88 -4.49 -13.88 -7.63
C LYS A 88 -3.34 -13.30 -6.81
N ASP A 89 -2.57 -12.38 -7.38
CA ASP A 89 -1.36 -11.83 -6.73
C ASP A 89 -1.67 -10.84 -5.61
N LYS A 90 -2.92 -10.40 -5.47
CA LYS A 90 -3.37 -9.36 -4.55
C LYS A 90 -4.63 -9.76 -3.81
N PHE A 91 -4.87 -11.06 -3.63
CA PHE A 91 -6.01 -11.60 -2.90
C PHE A 91 -5.57 -12.19 -1.56
N ILE A 92 -6.30 -11.87 -0.49
CA ILE A 92 -6.08 -12.38 0.86
C ILE A 92 -7.41 -12.87 1.42
N GLU A 93 -7.33 -14.02 2.10
CA GLU A 93 -8.43 -14.65 2.80
C GLU A 93 -8.30 -14.37 4.30
N ILE A 94 -9.37 -13.86 4.92
CA ILE A 94 -9.37 -13.57 6.36
C ILE A 94 -10.63 -14.08 7.04
N SER A 95 -10.51 -14.34 8.34
CA SER A 95 -11.66 -14.34 9.26
C SER A 95 -11.43 -13.28 10.32
N ILE A 96 -12.22 -12.21 10.26
CA ILE A 96 -12.22 -11.20 11.32
C ILE A 96 -12.69 -11.80 12.65
N LYS A 97 -13.63 -12.75 12.59
CA LYS A 97 -14.22 -13.38 13.78
C LYS A 97 -13.21 -14.27 14.51
N GLU A 98 -12.50 -15.10 13.76
CA GLU A 98 -11.54 -16.06 14.33
C GLU A 98 -10.11 -15.48 14.40
N MET A 99 -9.91 -14.23 13.97
CA MET A 99 -8.61 -13.55 13.90
C MET A 99 -7.57 -14.28 13.03
N THR A 100 -8.03 -14.91 11.95
CA THR A 100 -7.19 -15.69 11.03
C THR A 100 -6.83 -14.88 9.79
N GLY A 101 -5.54 -14.84 9.42
CA GLY A 101 -5.04 -14.20 8.19
C GLY A 101 -4.98 -12.66 8.25
N ILE A 102 -5.33 -12.07 9.40
CA ILE A 102 -5.33 -10.61 9.62
C ILE A 102 -3.90 -10.10 9.83
N GLU A 103 -3.07 -10.91 10.46
CA GLU A 103 -1.67 -10.65 10.78
C GLU A 103 -0.81 -10.35 9.54
N GLU A 104 -1.20 -10.86 8.37
CA GLU A 104 -0.52 -10.58 7.09
C GLU A 104 -0.90 -9.21 6.49
N LEU A 105 -2.05 -8.64 6.87
CA LEU A 105 -2.57 -7.42 6.25
C LEU A 105 -1.59 -6.24 6.35
N PRO A 106 -0.95 -5.93 7.49
CA PRO A 106 -0.02 -4.82 7.57
C PRO A 106 1.13 -4.93 6.57
N GLU A 107 1.74 -6.11 6.45
CA GLU A 107 2.82 -6.36 5.50
C GLU A 107 2.35 -6.23 4.06
N ARG A 108 1.18 -6.79 3.74
CA ARG A 108 0.59 -6.74 2.40
C ARG A 108 0.25 -5.32 1.98
N ILE A 109 -0.29 -4.51 2.89
CA ILE A 109 -0.58 -3.09 2.66
C ILE A 109 0.73 -2.31 2.45
N PHE A 110 1.75 -2.56 3.28
CA PHE A 110 3.05 -1.91 3.15
C PHE A 110 3.68 -2.18 1.77
N ASN A 111 3.69 -3.45 1.36
CA ASN A 111 4.18 -3.88 0.06
C ASN A 111 3.34 -3.30 -1.11
N LEU A 112 2.02 -3.23 -0.94
CA LEU A 112 1.12 -2.62 -1.93
C LEU A 112 1.46 -1.15 -2.14
N LEU A 113 1.67 -0.40 -1.05
CA LEU A 113 1.96 1.03 -1.10
C LEU A 113 3.32 1.33 -1.75
N ASP A 114 4.23 0.36 -1.78
CA ASP A 114 5.58 0.49 -2.36
C ASP A 114 6.33 1.66 -1.71
N ILE A 115 6.36 1.61 -0.38
CA ILE A 115 6.97 2.63 0.48
C ILE A 115 8.18 2.06 1.22
N ILE A 116 9.07 2.94 1.62
CA ILE A 116 10.27 2.66 2.41
C ILE A 116 10.28 3.53 3.66
N ARG A 117 10.83 2.99 4.75
CA ARG A 117 11.09 3.70 6.00
C ARG A 117 12.56 4.06 6.06
N VAL A 118 12.86 5.34 6.22
CA VAL A 118 14.21 5.85 6.33
C VAL A 118 14.35 6.58 7.66
N TYR A 119 15.36 6.19 8.42
CA TYR A 119 15.61 6.69 9.77
C TYR A 119 16.63 7.82 9.71
N THR A 120 16.43 8.87 10.51
CA THR A 120 17.37 9.99 10.53
C THR A 120 18.29 9.91 11.74
N LYS A 121 19.48 10.46 11.57
CA LYS A 121 20.48 10.55 12.62
C LYS A 121 21.07 11.95 12.64
N ILE A 122 21.11 12.55 13.82
CA ILE A 122 21.82 13.83 14.04
C ILE A 122 23.30 13.53 14.32
N PRO A 123 24.25 14.33 13.77
CA PRO A 123 25.66 14.22 14.10
C PRO A 123 25.91 14.16 15.61
N GLY A 124 26.68 13.16 16.05
CA GLY A 124 26.99 12.94 17.47
C GLY A 124 25.86 12.34 18.32
N LYS A 125 24.66 12.11 17.77
CA LYS A 125 23.54 11.45 18.46
C LYS A 125 23.26 10.06 17.89
N PRO A 126 22.64 9.15 18.66
CA PRO A 126 22.12 7.91 18.10
C PRO A 126 21.05 8.18 17.03
N PRO A 127 20.82 7.24 16.09
CA PRO A 127 19.70 7.29 15.15
C PRO A 127 18.35 7.35 15.87
N ASP A 128 17.40 8.12 15.34
CA ASP A 128 16.00 8.04 15.74
C ASP A 128 15.36 6.84 15.04
N LYS A 129 15.07 5.79 15.80
CA LYS A 129 14.42 4.56 15.32
C LYS A 129 12.92 4.53 15.55
N GLU A 130 12.39 5.50 16.29
CA GLU A 130 10.96 5.55 16.64
C GLU A 130 10.17 6.34 15.60
N ASN A 131 10.81 7.35 14.97
CA ASN A 131 10.17 8.23 14.00
C ASN A 131 10.83 8.13 12.61
N PRO A 132 10.55 7.07 11.84
CA PRO A 132 11.01 7.00 10.46
C PRO A 132 10.27 8.00 9.57
N TYR A 133 10.97 8.46 8.54
CA TYR A 133 10.33 9.11 7.39
C TYR A 133 9.85 8.03 6.42
N THR A 134 8.61 8.16 5.96
CA THR A 134 8.04 7.25 4.96
C THR A 134 8.14 7.90 3.59
N LEU A 135 8.82 7.24 2.66
CA LEU A 135 9.00 7.69 1.27
C LEU A 135 8.51 6.62 0.31
N LYS A 136 8.34 6.96 -0.97
CA LYS A 136 8.13 5.95 -2.01
C LYS A 136 9.42 5.19 -2.28
N SER A 137 9.30 3.93 -2.66
CA SER A 137 10.43 3.16 -3.17
C SER A 137 11.06 3.87 -4.38
N GLY A 138 12.39 3.85 -4.48
CA GLY A 138 13.14 4.61 -5.47
C GLY A 138 13.38 6.08 -5.13
N SER A 139 12.91 6.58 -3.97
CA SER A 139 13.24 7.93 -3.51
C SER A 139 14.74 8.10 -3.24
N LEU A 140 15.22 9.32 -3.48
CA LEU A 140 16.62 9.70 -3.36
C LEU A 140 16.90 10.39 -2.04
N VAL A 141 18.19 10.49 -1.67
CA VAL A 141 18.63 11.24 -0.47
C VAL A 141 18.12 12.67 -0.47
N ILE A 142 18.07 13.33 -1.63
CA ILE A 142 17.56 14.71 -1.72
C ILE A 142 16.06 14.82 -1.43
N ASP A 143 15.27 13.79 -1.77
CA ASP A 143 13.83 13.77 -1.50
C ASP A 143 13.59 13.71 0.01
N LEU A 144 14.37 12.89 0.73
CA LEU A 144 14.36 12.88 2.19
C LEU A 144 14.72 14.25 2.77
N ALA A 145 15.78 14.89 2.25
CA ALA A 145 16.19 16.21 2.71
C ALA A 145 15.06 17.25 2.54
N GLU A 146 14.30 17.19 1.43
CA GLU A 146 13.18 18.08 1.16
C GLU A 146 11.98 17.83 2.09
N ILE A 147 11.69 16.56 2.40
CA ILE A 147 10.67 16.18 3.39
C ILE A 147 11.02 16.70 4.79
N ILE A 148 12.29 16.61 5.19
CA ILE A 148 12.71 17.14 6.49
C ILE A 148 12.57 18.67 6.51
N HIS A 149 13.20 19.37 5.56
CA HIS A 149 13.02 20.81 5.36
C HIS A 149 13.65 21.30 4.05
N LYS A 150 12.99 22.23 3.35
CA LYS A 150 13.51 22.82 2.09
C LYS A 150 14.92 23.42 2.20
N ASP A 151 15.26 24.05 3.32
CA ASP A 151 16.60 24.60 3.54
C ASP A 151 17.68 23.53 3.71
N ILE A 152 17.34 22.34 4.23
CA ILE A 152 18.28 21.22 4.33
C ILE A 152 18.59 20.71 2.93
N ALA A 153 17.57 20.52 2.09
CA ALA A 153 17.76 20.16 0.68
C ALA A 153 18.60 21.22 -0.05
N LYS A 154 18.31 22.51 0.15
CA LYS A 154 19.05 23.61 -0.49
C LYS A 154 20.54 23.61 -0.13
N ASN A 155 20.86 23.41 1.15
CA ASN A 155 22.24 23.48 1.66
C ASN A 155 22.95 22.11 1.72
N PHE A 156 22.30 21.04 1.24
CA PHE A 156 22.86 19.69 1.27
C PHE A 156 24.26 19.62 0.62
N LYS A 157 25.22 19.07 1.36
CA LYS A 157 26.57 18.75 0.85
C LYS A 157 26.73 17.28 0.53
N TYR A 158 26.45 16.42 1.52
CA TYR A 158 26.48 14.96 1.39
C TYR A 158 25.70 14.33 2.55
N ALA A 159 25.44 13.03 2.47
CA ALA A 159 24.92 12.24 3.58
C ALA A 159 25.87 11.11 3.95
N ARG A 160 25.86 10.71 5.22
CA ARG A 160 26.35 9.41 5.66
C ARG A 160 25.17 8.46 5.72
N LEU A 161 25.35 7.29 5.13
CA LEU A 161 24.32 6.25 5.03
C LEU A 161 24.81 4.98 5.69
N TRP A 162 23.97 4.41 6.55
CA TRP A 162 24.14 3.06 7.08
C TRP A 162 23.00 2.19 6.57
N ARG A 163 23.34 1.07 5.95
CA ARG A 163 22.39 0.11 5.39
C ARG A 163 22.49 -1.20 6.15
N SER A 164 21.34 -1.81 6.43
CA SER A 164 21.31 -3.11 7.09
C SER A 164 22.08 -4.15 6.25
N GLY A 165 22.99 -4.89 6.90
CA GLY A 165 23.86 -5.87 6.25
C GLY A 165 25.20 -5.32 5.74
N ASP A 166 25.40 -4.00 5.74
CA ASP A 166 26.66 -3.37 5.37
C ASP A 166 27.45 -2.95 6.62
N ASP A 167 28.69 -3.43 6.75
CA ASP A 167 29.58 -3.03 7.85
C ASP A 167 30.19 -1.63 7.67
N LYS A 168 29.98 -1.00 6.51
CA LYS A 168 30.61 0.27 6.12
C LYS A 168 29.58 1.38 5.98
N VAL A 169 29.99 2.57 6.42
CA VAL A 169 29.24 3.81 6.18
C VAL A 169 29.53 4.29 4.76
N ALA A 170 28.48 4.45 3.95
CA ALA A 170 28.59 5.03 2.62
C ALA A 170 28.50 6.57 2.71
N ILE A 171 29.26 7.25 1.85
CA ILE A 171 29.05 8.68 1.57
C ILE A 171 28.12 8.76 0.36
N ALA A 172 26.94 9.30 0.57
CA ALA A 172 25.88 9.37 -0.42
C ALA A 172 25.71 10.80 -0.93
N GLY A 173 25.63 10.92 -2.27
CA GLY A 173 25.27 12.15 -2.96
C GLY A 173 23.77 12.40 -2.93
N ARG A 174 23.34 13.46 -3.62
CA ARG A 174 21.92 13.88 -3.70
C ARG A 174 21.05 12.83 -4.42
N ASP A 175 21.65 12.19 -5.40
CA ASP A 175 21.09 11.23 -6.35
C ASP A 175 21.19 9.76 -5.87
N TYR A 176 21.67 9.53 -4.65
CA TYR A 176 21.76 8.19 -4.12
C TYR A 176 20.38 7.66 -3.73
N GLU A 177 20.03 6.46 -4.19
CA GLU A 177 18.75 5.82 -3.93
C GLU A 177 18.68 5.20 -2.52
N LEU A 178 17.60 5.55 -1.80
CA LEU A 178 17.30 5.06 -0.46
C LEU A 178 16.59 3.70 -0.51
N LYS A 179 16.80 2.90 0.53
CA LYS A 179 16.13 1.61 0.75
C LYS A 179 15.45 1.56 2.11
N ASP A 180 14.47 0.68 2.26
CA ASP A 180 13.82 0.44 3.56
C ASP A 180 14.86 0.05 4.61
N GLY A 181 14.79 0.71 5.77
CA GLY A 181 15.72 0.48 6.87
C GLY A 181 16.97 1.35 6.86
N ASP A 182 17.23 2.13 5.80
CA ASP A 182 18.40 3.00 5.75
C ASP A 182 18.40 4.01 6.90
N ILE A 183 19.58 4.27 7.45
CA ILE A 183 19.81 5.34 8.41
C ILE A 183 20.62 6.44 7.71
N ILE A 184 20.16 7.68 7.79
CA ILE A 184 20.74 8.83 7.10
C ILE A 184 21.13 9.94 8.08
N GLU A 185 22.39 10.38 8.00
CA GLU A 185 22.89 11.58 8.65
C GLU A 185 23.24 12.61 7.58
N ILE A 186 22.45 13.67 7.48
CA ILE A 186 22.63 14.73 6.47
C ILE A 186 23.67 15.74 6.96
N HIS A 187 24.58 16.13 6.06
CA HIS A 187 25.55 17.19 6.27
C HIS A 187 25.26 18.37 5.32
N ILE A 188 25.06 19.55 5.90
CA ILE A 188 24.81 20.82 5.21
C ILE A 188 26.02 21.76 5.25
#